data_AF-A0A7K4X135-F1
#
_entry.id   AF-A0A7K4X135-F1
#
_cell.length_a   1.000
_cell.length_b   1.000
_cell.length_c   1.000
_cell.angle_alpha   90.00
_cell.angle_beta   90.00
_cell.angle_gamma   90.00
#
_symmetry.space_group_name_H-M   'P 1'
#
loop_
_entity.id
_entity.type
_entity.pdbx_description
1 polymer ?
#
loop_
_entity_poly.entity_id
_entity_poly.type
_entity_poly.pdbx_seq_one_letter_code
_entity_poly.pdbx_strand_id
1 'polypeptide(L)' 'PPVTPPHPPGVLWVGGEASGAVLGGLHPWSRYRLQVLAVNGRGAGPPSADIRFHTPEG' A
#
# COMPACT_ATOMS: atom_id res chain seq x y z
N PRO A 1 11.28 -2.11 -21.66
CA PRO A 1 10.71 -3.28 -20.96
C PRO A 1 10.23 -2.90 -19.56
N PRO A 2 9.04 -3.32 -19.10
CA PRO A 2 8.68 -3.08 -17.72
C PRO A 2 9.53 -4.03 -16.87
N VAL A 3 10.51 -3.45 -16.17
CA VAL A 3 11.30 -4.17 -15.17
C VAL A 3 10.31 -4.56 -14.08
N THR A 4 10.06 -5.86 -13.93
CA THR A 4 9.27 -6.39 -12.83
C THR A 4 9.89 -5.88 -11.53
N PRO A 5 9.14 -5.16 -10.66
CA PRO A 5 9.73 -4.58 -9.48
C PRO A 5 10.26 -5.70 -8.57
N PRO A 6 11.50 -5.60 -8.06
CA PRO A 6 12.13 -6.67 -7.27
C PRO A 6 11.51 -6.86 -5.88
N HIS A 7 10.51 -6.06 -5.49
CA HIS A 7 9.84 -6.16 -4.21
C HIS A 7 8.31 -6.03 -4.38
N PRO A 8 7.50 -6.88 -3.71
CA PRO A 8 6.07 -6.67 -3.65
C PRO A 8 5.78 -5.30 -3.02
N PRO A 9 4.67 -4.63 -3.40
CA PRO A 9 4.26 -3.37 -2.78
C PRO A 9 4.28 -3.53 -1.25
N GLY A 10 5.05 -2.67 -0.58
CA GLY A 10 5.31 -2.79 0.85
C GLY A 10 4.00 -2.80 1.65
N VAL A 11 3.84 -3.77 2.54
CA VAL A 11 2.79 -3.74 3.56
C VAL A 11 3.29 -2.87 4.70
N LEU A 12 2.51 -1.85 5.06
CA LEU A 12 2.78 -0.98 6.20
C LEU A 12 1.79 -1.29 7.32
N TRP A 13 2.30 -1.69 8.48
CA TRP A 13 1.50 -1.81 9.69
C TRP A 13 1.41 -0.46 10.38
N VAL A 14 0.19 -0.07 10.73
CA VAL A 14 -0.10 1.22 11.34
C VAL A 14 -0.84 0.97 12.66
N GLY A 15 -0.56 1.78 13.68
CA GLY A 15 -1.29 1.72 14.96
C GLY A 15 -2.77 2.04 14.76
N GLY A 16 -3.64 1.37 15.52
CA GLY A 16 -5.10 1.46 15.34
C GLY A 16 -5.70 2.87 15.53
N GLU A 17 -5.03 3.74 16.29
CA GLU A 17 -5.46 5.13 16.53
C GLU A 17 -4.95 6.12 15.47
N ALA A 18 -4.12 5.67 14.53
CA ALA A 18 -3.56 6.57 13.52
C ALA A 18 -4.59 6.94 12.45
N SER A 19 -4.60 8.20 12.06
CA SER A 19 -5.44 8.71 10.96
C SER A 19 -4.72 8.76 9.60
N GLY A 20 -3.43 8.40 9.55
CA GLY A 20 -2.65 8.41 8.31
C GLY A 20 -1.28 7.74 8.44
N ALA A 21 -0.66 7.44 7.29
CA ALA A 21 0.65 6.83 7.20
C ALA A 21 1.32 7.15 5.86
N VAL A 22 2.66 7.02 5.80
CA VAL A 22 3.44 7.25 4.57
C VAL A 22 3.96 5.92 4.05
N LEU A 23 3.54 5.54 2.84
CA LEU A 23 4.03 4.35 2.15
C LEU A 23 5.20 4.74 1.23
N GLY A 24 6.41 4.39 1.64
CA GLY A 24 7.63 4.58 0.85
C GLY A 24 7.98 3.39 -0.06
N GLY A 25 9.14 3.46 -0.72
CA GLY A 25 9.67 2.36 -1.54
C GLY A 25 8.90 2.10 -2.83
N LEU A 26 8.09 3.07 -3.28
CA LEU A 26 7.36 2.98 -4.53
C LEU A 26 8.26 3.36 -5.70
N HIS A 27 8.08 2.68 -6.82
CA HIS A 27 8.81 2.95 -8.05
C HIS A 27 8.27 4.23 -8.70
N PRO A 28 9.12 5.10 -9.27
CA PRO A 28 8.65 6.22 -10.08
C PRO A 28 7.88 5.77 -11.33
N TRP A 29 7.06 6.66 -11.89
CA TRP A 29 6.28 6.43 -13.12
C TRP A 29 5.48 5.12 -13.12
N SER A 30 4.91 4.76 -11.97
CA SER A 30 4.29 3.44 -11.76
C SER A 30 2.87 3.56 -11.24
N ARG A 31 2.04 2.57 -11.58
CA ARG A 31 0.63 2.49 -11.19
C ARG A 31 0.45 1.52 -10.05
N TYR A 32 -0.24 1.95 -9.00
CA TYR A 32 -0.50 1.15 -7.82
C TYR A 32 -1.99 1.02 -7.52
N ARG A 33 -2.34 -0.12 -6.90
CA ARG A 33 -3.61 -0.38 -6.22
C ARG A 33 -3.29 -0.64 -4.76
N LEU A 34 -3.92 0.10 -3.86
CA LEU A 34 -3.77 0.00 -2.41
C LEU A 34 -5.11 -0.38 -1.78
N GLN A 35 -5.05 -1.18 -0.72
CA GLN A 35 -6.16 -1.53 0.15
C GLN A 35 -5.69 -1.46 1.60
N VAL A 36 -6.60 -1.10 2.51
CA VAL A 36 -6.36 -1.07 3.95
C VAL A 36 -7.16 -2.18 4.60
N LEU A 37 -6.52 -2.94 5.50
CA LEU A 37 -7.16 -3.99 6.29
C LEU A 37 -7.00 -3.65 7.77
N ALA A 38 -8.09 -3.75 8.54
CA ALA A 38 -8.03 -3.72 10.00
C ALA A 38 -7.70 -5.13 10.52
N VAL A 39 -6.77 -5.24 11.47
CA VAL A 39 -6.34 -6.54 12.02
C VAL A 39 -6.42 -6.49 13.54
N ASN A 40 -6.92 -7.57 14.15
CA ASN A 40 -6.94 -7.77 15.60
C ASN A 40 -6.51 -9.21 15.96
N GLY A 41 -6.61 -9.59 17.23
CA GLY A 41 -6.22 -10.93 17.71
C GLY A 41 -7.01 -12.10 17.10
N ARG A 42 -8.11 -11.85 16.38
CA ARG A 42 -8.88 -12.87 15.64
C ARG A 42 -8.47 -12.95 14.16
N GLY A 43 -7.74 -11.97 13.63
CA GLY A 43 -7.31 -11.92 12.23
C GLY A 43 -7.62 -10.60 11.54
N ALA A 44 -7.56 -10.61 10.21
CA ALA A 44 -7.84 -9.46 9.36
C ALA A 44 -9.32 -9.38 9.00
N GLY A 45 -9.87 -8.16 9.04
CA GLY A 45 -11.17 -7.84 8.47
C GLY A 45 -11.16 -7.77 6.94
N PRO A 46 -12.31 -7.47 6.32
CA PRO A 46 -12.38 -7.29 4.88
C PRO A 46 -11.52 -6.09 4.42
N PRO A 47 -10.96 -6.13 3.20
CA PRO A 47 -10.23 -5.01 2.65
C PRO A 47 -11.16 -3.81 2.38
N SER A 48 -10.60 -2.61 2.48
CA SER A 48 -11.24 -1.40 1.99
C SER A 48 -11.51 -1.45 0.48
N ALA A 49 -12.25 -0.47 -0.03
CA ALA A 49 -12.28 -0.19 -1.46
C ALA A 49 -10.87 0.13 -2.00
N ASP A 50 -10.69 -0.06 -3.30
CA ASP A 50 -9.41 0.17 -3.97
C ASP A 50 -9.07 1.66 -4.04
N ILE A 51 -7.88 1.99 -3.58
CA ILE A 51 -7.24 3.28 -3.87
C ILE A 51 -6.29 3.05 -5.05
N ARG A 52 -6.51 3.77 -6.15
CA ARG A 52 -5.67 3.68 -7.35
C ARG A 52 -4.93 4.98 -7.56
N PHE A 53 -3.62 4.91 -7.73
CA PHE A 53 -2.78 6.11 -7.89
C PHE A 53 -1.55 5.84 -8.75
N HIS A 54 -0.91 6.94 -9.16
CA HIS A 54 0.32 6.95 -9.95
C HIS A 54 1.41 7.67 -9.16
N THR A 55 2.62 7.15 -9.21
CA THR A 55 3.80 7.86 -8.72
C THR A 55 4.36 8.77 -9.83
N PRO A 56 4.86 9.96 -9.47
CA PRO A 56 5.54 10.84 -10.42
C PRO A 56 6.85 10.20 -10.94
N GLU A 57 7.43 10.80 -11.97
CA GLU A 57 8.69 10.35 -12.58
C GLU A 57 9.92 10.61 -11.69
N GLY A 58 9.84 11.64 -10.84
CA GLY A 58 10.94 12.12 -9.99
C GLY A 58 11.11 13.62 -10.09
#